data_AF-A0A2H0UZW4-F1
#
_entry.id   AF-A0A2H0UZW4-F1
#
_cell.length_a   1.000
_cell.length_b   1.000
_cell.length_c   1.000
_cell.angle_alpha   90.00
_cell.angle_beta   90.00
_cell.angle_gamma   90.00
#
_symmetry.space_group_name_H-M   'P 1'
#
loop_
_entity.id
_entity.type
_entity.pdbx_description
1 polymer ?
#
loop_
_entity_poly.entity_id
_entity_poly.type
_entity_poly.pdbx_seq_one_letter_code
_entity_poly.pdbx_strand_id
1 'polypeptide(L)'
;MKMVKVAVIGAKGTVGRTLVEYFTTLGHEVLSVDKDTSTTLRDATALANVIFIVTLPIEEVASLISEVVSAMRPGTLLVHGTSIEKPIPQDIKSIEALSRGVTFCHFHFQFRPEMPLGRTLFGQHITMSIYGAKKRK
;
A
#
# COMPACT_ATOMS: atom_id res chain seq x y z
N MET A 1 0.12 -14.69 -14.00
CA MET A 1 0.50 -13.33 -13.55
C MET A 1 1.98 -13.34 -13.16
N LYS A 2 2.71 -12.24 -13.33
CA LYS A 2 4.11 -12.15 -12.85
C LYS A 2 4.09 -12.12 -11.31
N MET A 3 4.90 -12.94 -10.66
CA MET A 3 5.09 -12.89 -9.21
C MET A 3 5.67 -11.52 -8.82
N VAL A 4 5.06 -10.88 -7.83
CA VAL A 4 5.54 -9.62 -7.24
C VAL A 4 5.59 -9.79 -5.72
N LYS A 5 6.46 -9.02 -5.08
CA LYS A 5 6.57 -8.95 -3.64
C LYS A 5 5.71 -7.81 -3.11
N VAL A 6 4.75 -8.13 -2.24
CA VAL A 6 3.77 -7.19 -1.69
C VAL A 6 4.02 -7.03 -0.20
N ALA A 7 4.34 -5.82 0.26
CA ALA A 7 4.33 -5.51 1.68
C ALA A 7 2.94 -5.01 2.09
N VAL A 8 2.37 -5.55 3.16
CA VAL A 8 1.11 -5.07 3.75
C VAL A 8 1.42 -4.52 5.14
N ILE A 9 1.23 -3.21 5.33
CA ILE A 9 1.46 -2.49 6.58
C ILE A 9 0.12 -2.28 7.28
N GLY A 10 0.04 -2.68 8.55
CA GLY A 10 -1.24 -2.89 9.25
C GLY A 10 -1.83 -4.27 8.96
N ALA A 11 -0.96 -5.27 8.72
CA ALA A 11 -1.35 -6.61 8.28
C ALA A 11 -2.26 -7.37 9.26
N LYS A 12 -2.23 -7.05 10.56
CA LYS A 12 -3.11 -7.67 11.55
C LYS A 12 -4.49 -7.00 11.60
N GLY A 13 -4.69 -5.84 10.98
CA GLY A 13 -6.01 -5.21 10.86
C GLY A 13 -6.96 -6.00 9.97
N THR A 14 -8.27 -5.74 10.06
CA THR A 14 -9.27 -6.51 9.29
C THR A 14 -9.05 -6.42 7.78
N VAL A 15 -8.75 -5.24 7.24
CA VAL A 15 -8.42 -5.06 5.82
C VAL A 15 -7.06 -5.69 5.49
N GLY A 16 -6.06 -5.48 6.35
CA GLY A 16 -4.70 -6.02 6.18
C GLY A 16 -4.67 -7.54 6.06
N ARG A 17 -5.35 -8.25 6.95
CA ARG A 17 -5.40 -9.73 6.92
C ARG A 17 -5.99 -10.23 5.61
N THR A 18 -7.06 -9.61 5.15
CA THR A 18 -7.71 -10.03 3.92
C THR A 18 -6.88 -9.70 2.68
N LEU A 19 -6.13 -8.61 2.68
CA LEU A 19 -5.16 -8.32 1.62
C LEU A 19 -4.02 -9.34 1.60
N VAL A 20 -3.50 -9.73 2.78
CA VAL A 20 -2.47 -10.76 2.89
C VAL A 20 -2.96 -12.09 2.32
N GLU A 21 -4.15 -12.54 2.73
CA GLU A 21 -4.77 -13.77 2.23
C GLU A 21 -4.98 -13.71 0.72
N TYR A 22 -5.52 -12.59 0.21
CA TYR A 22 -5.82 -12.40 -1.20
C TYR A 22 -4.56 -12.46 -2.08
N PHE A 23 -3.53 -11.68 -1.76
CA PHE A 23 -2.30 -11.66 -2.56
C PHE A 23 -1.55 -13.00 -2.48
N THR A 24 -1.58 -13.66 -1.32
CA THR A 24 -1.01 -15.01 -1.16
C THR A 24 -1.74 -16.02 -2.04
N THR A 25 -3.09 -15.98 -2.07
CA THR A 25 -3.92 -16.85 -2.91
C THR A 25 -3.65 -16.64 -4.40
N LEU A 26 -3.30 -15.42 -4.82
CA LEU A 26 -2.89 -15.12 -6.19
C LEU A 26 -1.45 -15.56 -6.54
N GLY A 27 -0.71 -16.14 -5.59
CA GLY A 27 0.65 -16.64 -5.79
C GLY A 27 1.74 -15.57 -5.69
N HIS A 28 1.47 -14.46 -4.99
CA HIS A 28 2.47 -13.43 -4.68
C HIS A 28 3.20 -13.71 -3.36
N GLU A 29 4.42 -13.19 -3.24
CA GLU A 29 5.14 -13.21 -1.97
C GLU A 29 4.67 -12.03 -1.12
N VAL A 30 4.12 -12.30 0.06
CA VAL A 30 3.55 -11.25 0.93
C VAL A 30 4.41 -11.07 2.17
N LEU A 31 4.86 -9.83 2.39
CA LEU A 31 5.53 -9.40 3.61
C LEU A 31 4.49 -8.72 4.52
N SER A 32 4.06 -9.44 5.56
CA SER A 32 3.16 -8.90 6.58
C SER A 32 3.92 -8.05 7.59
N VAL A 33 3.54 -6.79 7.72
CA VAL A 33 4.14 -5.83 8.66
C VAL A 33 3.08 -5.28 9.60
N ASP A 34 3.33 -5.41 10.90
CA ASP A 34 2.53 -4.85 11.98
C ASP A 34 3.42 -4.58 13.20
N LYS A 35 2.88 -4.01 14.27
CA LYS A 35 3.66 -3.57 15.45
C LYS A 35 4.49 -4.69 16.10
N ASP A 36 4.00 -5.94 16.04
CA ASP A 36 4.67 -7.10 16.64
C ASP A 36 5.19 -8.12 15.61
N THR A 37 5.41 -7.71 14.36
CA THR A 37 6.05 -8.58 13.36
C THR A 37 7.58 -8.42 13.42
N SER A 38 8.31 -9.51 13.18
CA SER A 38 9.78 -9.47 13.11
C SER A 38 10.29 -8.68 11.90
N THR A 39 9.53 -8.65 10.81
CA THR A 39 9.83 -7.86 9.62
C THR A 39 9.62 -6.39 9.94
N THR A 40 10.69 -5.60 9.85
CA THR A 40 10.58 -4.16 10.06
C THR A 40 9.92 -3.48 8.87
N LEU A 41 9.31 -2.32 9.12
CA LEU A 41 8.72 -1.46 8.10
C LEU A 41 9.72 -1.14 6.98
N ARG A 42 10.94 -0.74 7.37
CA ARG A 42 12.02 -0.35 6.44
C ARG A 42 12.47 -1.53 5.57
N ASP A 43 12.65 -2.71 6.16
CA ASP A 43 13.10 -3.89 5.42
C ASP A 43 12.05 -4.33 4.40
N ALA A 44 10.77 -4.35 4.81
CA ALA A 44 9.68 -4.70 3.92
C ALA A 44 9.57 -3.73 2.74
N THR A 45 9.66 -2.43 3.01
CA THR A 45 9.67 -1.37 2.00
C THR A 45 10.81 -1.50 1.01
N ALA A 46 12.02 -1.81 1.49
CA ALA A 46 13.19 -1.98 0.64
C ALA A 46 13.02 -3.19 -0.31
N LEU A 47 12.32 -4.23 0.12
CA LEU A 47 12.16 -5.49 -0.62
C LEU A 47 10.91 -5.55 -1.51
N ALA A 48 9.87 -4.76 -1.24
CA ALA A 48 8.61 -4.86 -1.96
C ALA A 48 8.57 -4.15 -3.31
N ASN A 49 7.79 -4.68 -4.24
CA ASN A 49 7.38 -4.01 -5.47
C ASN A 49 6.10 -3.18 -5.25
N VAL A 50 5.20 -3.69 -4.42
CA VAL A 50 3.96 -3.02 -4.02
C VAL A 50 3.94 -2.91 -2.50
N ILE A 51 3.70 -1.72 -1.98
CA ILE A 51 3.57 -1.46 -0.54
C ILE A 51 2.15 -0.99 -0.30
N PHE A 52 1.41 -1.70 0.55
CA PHE A 52 0.02 -1.42 0.85
C PHE A 52 -0.13 -0.99 2.31
N ILE A 53 -0.50 0.26 2.56
CA ILE A 53 -0.69 0.81 3.91
C ILE A 53 -2.18 0.84 4.23
N VAL A 54 -2.61 0.01 5.18
CA VAL A 54 -4.01 -0.13 5.64
C VAL A 54 -4.08 -0.11 7.16
N THR A 55 -3.50 0.93 7.75
CA THR A 55 -3.39 1.07 9.21
C THR A 55 -4.27 2.20 9.75
N LEU A 56 -4.57 2.12 11.03
CA LEU A 56 -5.20 3.17 11.84
C LEU A 56 -4.27 3.49 13.02
N PRO A 57 -4.28 4.73 13.53
CA PRO A 57 -5.12 5.87 13.11
C PRO A 57 -4.69 6.48 11.76
N ILE A 58 -5.61 7.13 11.03
CA ILE A 58 -5.37 7.67 9.67
C ILE A 58 -4.27 8.74 9.69
N GLU A 59 -4.21 9.48 10.79
CA GLU A 59 -3.29 10.58 11.06
C GLU A 59 -1.82 10.12 11.04
N GLU A 60 -1.55 8.85 11.36
CA GLU A 60 -0.20 8.29 11.35
C GLU A 60 0.27 7.92 9.93
N VAL A 61 -0.63 7.80 8.96
CA VAL A 61 -0.31 7.33 7.61
C VAL A 61 0.65 8.27 6.90
N ALA A 62 0.51 9.59 7.07
CA ALA A 62 1.43 10.55 6.47
C ALA A 62 2.86 10.38 7.01
N SER A 63 3.00 10.20 8.32
CA SER A 63 4.29 9.95 8.97
C SER A 63 4.93 8.65 8.47
N LEU A 64 4.15 7.58 8.39
CA LEU A 64 4.59 6.29 7.86
C LEU A 64 5.07 6.42 6.41
N ILE A 65 4.32 7.11 5.55
CA ILE A 65 4.71 7.36 4.16
C ILE A 65 6.06 8.09 4.12
N SER A 66 6.22 9.19 4.88
CA SER A 66 7.49 9.93 4.95
C SER A 66 8.67 9.12 5.49
N GLU A 67 8.41 8.11 6.34
CA GLU A 67 9.43 7.17 6.84
C GLU A 67 9.86 6.17 5.76
N VAL A 68 8.90 5.59 5.04
CA VAL A 68 9.18 4.52 4.09
C VAL A 68 9.67 5.01 2.73
N VAL A 69 9.26 6.20 2.30
CA VAL A 69 9.42 6.60 0.90
C VAL A 69 10.89 6.60 0.44
N SER A 70 11.83 6.96 1.33
CA SER A 70 13.25 7.00 1.02
C SER A 70 13.86 5.62 0.75
N ALA A 71 13.31 4.56 1.37
CA ALA A 71 13.77 3.19 1.20
C ALA A 71 13.16 2.50 -0.03
N MET A 72 12.22 3.13 -0.73
CA MET A 72 11.58 2.57 -1.92
C MET A 72 12.52 2.56 -3.12
N ARG A 73 12.44 1.50 -3.93
CA ARG A 73 13.17 1.38 -5.18
C ARG A 73 12.41 2.05 -6.33
N PRO A 74 13.09 2.49 -7.40
CA PRO A 74 12.42 2.92 -8.63
C PRO A 74 11.43 1.86 -9.13
N GLY A 75 10.23 2.29 -9.53
CA GLY A 75 9.16 1.41 -10.00
C GLY A 75 8.31 0.78 -8.88
N THR A 76 8.58 1.07 -7.60
CA THR A 76 7.71 0.67 -6.49
C THR A 76 6.36 1.41 -6.58
N LEU A 77 5.28 0.68 -6.31
CA LEU A 77 3.93 1.22 -6.13
C LEU A 77 3.60 1.26 -4.64
N LEU A 78 3.39 2.46 -4.09
CA LEU A 78 2.80 2.61 -2.76
C LEU A 78 1.30 2.85 -2.91
N VAL A 79 0.51 2.01 -2.26
CA VAL A 79 -0.94 2.13 -2.13
C VAL A 79 -1.28 2.44 -0.68
N HIS A 80 -2.10 3.46 -0.42
CA HIS A 80 -2.72 3.65 0.90
C HIS A 80 -4.23 3.45 0.81
N GLY A 81 -4.76 2.72 1.78
CA GLY A 81 -6.16 2.28 1.86
C GLY A 81 -7.07 3.17 2.73
N THR A 82 -6.68 4.42 2.99
CA THR A 82 -7.37 5.33 3.91
C THR A 82 -8.70 5.84 3.37
N SER A 83 -9.60 6.24 4.26
CA SER A 83 -10.88 6.86 3.87
C SER A 83 -10.77 8.29 3.31
N ILE A 84 -9.57 8.87 3.37
CA ILE A 84 -9.25 10.18 2.79
C ILE A 84 -8.15 10.04 1.74
N GLU A 85 -8.22 10.85 0.68
CA GLU A 85 -7.27 10.85 -0.45
C GLU A 85 -5.93 11.54 -0.13
N LYS A 86 -5.90 12.44 0.86
CA LYS A 86 -4.73 13.29 1.16
C LYS A 86 -3.86 12.89 2.37
N PRO A 87 -3.47 11.62 2.61
CA PRO A 87 -2.40 11.34 3.57
C PRO A 87 -1.02 11.35 2.91
N ILE A 88 -0.89 11.42 1.57
CA ILE A 88 0.41 11.55 0.92
C ILE A 88 0.94 12.95 1.22
N PRO A 89 2.03 13.08 1.97
CA PRO A 89 2.59 14.38 2.28
C PRO A 89 3.15 15.02 1.00
N GLN A 90 2.91 16.31 0.80
CA GLN A 90 3.57 17.11 -0.25
C GLN A 90 4.95 17.57 0.24
N ASP A 91 5.69 16.66 0.88
CA ASP A 91 7.02 16.94 1.40
C ASP A 91 8.10 16.66 0.34
N ILE A 92 9.32 17.15 0.60
CA ILE A 92 10.46 17.01 -0.32
C ILE A 92 10.74 15.53 -0.62
N LYS A 93 10.59 14.65 0.39
CA LYS A 93 10.86 13.22 0.24
C LYS A 93 9.89 12.54 -0.73
N SER A 94 8.59 12.87 -0.65
CA SER A 94 7.58 12.32 -1.54
C SER A 94 7.74 12.83 -2.96
N ILE A 95 8.14 14.10 -3.14
CA ILE A 95 8.48 14.68 -4.44
C ILE A 95 9.72 13.98 -5.04
N GLU A 96 10.76 13.76 -4.24
CA GLU A 96 11.96 13.04 -4.68
C GLU A 96 11.65 11.58 -5.06
N ALA A 97 10.77 10.91 -4.31
CA ALA A 97 10.36 9.55 -4.65
C ALA A 97 9.63 9.49 -6.00
N LEU A 98 8.73 10.44 -6.27
CA LEU A 98 8.08 10.57 -7.57
C LEU A 98 9.10 10.78 -8.70
N SER A 99 10.10 11.64 -8.50
CA SER A 99 11.14 11.90 -9.51
C SER A 99 12.04 10.67 -9.77
N ARG A 100 12.25 9.83 -8.74
CA ARG A 100 12.92 8.53 -8.83
C ARG A 100 12.08 7.43 -9.49
N GLY A 101 10.81 7.70 -9.79
CA GLY A 101 9.91 6.76 -10.46
C GLY A 101 9.11 5.85 -9.53
N VAL A 102 8.92 6.24 -8.27
CA VAL A 102 7.88 5.64 -7.40
C VAL A 102 6.51 6.13 -7.85
N THR A 103 5.50 5.27 -7.76
CA THR A 103 4.10 5.61 -8.04
C THR A 103 3.31 5.57 -6.74
N PHE A 104 2.48 6.59 -6.50
CA PHE A 104 1.52 6.59 -5.41
C PHE A 104 0.13 6.28 -5.90
N CYS A 105 -0.63 5.57 -5.08
CA CYS A 105 -2.01 5.20 -5.36
C CYS A 105 -2.84 5.31 -4.08
N HIS A 106 -4.00 5.94 -4.19
CA HIS A 106 -5.01 5.93 -3.14
C HIS A 106 -6.09 4.93 -3.51
N PHE A 107 -6.36 3.98 -2.61
CA PHE A 107 -7.53 3.11 -2.67
C PHE A 107 -8.49 3.51 -1.55
N HIS A 108 -9.71 3.90 -1.91
CA HIS A 108 -10.79 4.02 -0.93
C HIS A 108 -11.75 2.84 -1.07
N PHE A 109 -11.77 1.99 -0.04
CA PHE A 109 -12.70 0.87 0.05
C PHE A 109 -14.09 1.39 0.50
N GLN A 110 -15.04 1.47 -0.42
CA GLN A 110 -16.43 1.88 -0.15
C GLN A 110 -17.28 0.71 0.38
N PHE A 111 -16.69 -0.10 1.23
CA PHE A 111 -17.36 -1.24 1.86
C PHE A 111 -16.72 -1.50 3.22
N ARG A 112 -17.50 -2.22 4.04
CA ARG A 112 -17.11 -2.59 5.38
C ARG A 112 -16.26 -3.86 5.37
N PRO A 113 -15.20 -3.95 6.19
CA PRO A 113 -14.29 -5.10 6.16
C PRO A 113 -14.93 -6.40 6.68
N GLU A 114 -16.11 -6.34 7.29
CA GLU A 114 -16.94 -7.50 7.63
C GLU A 114 -17.55 -8.18 6.39
N MET A 115 -17.59 -7.49 5.24
CA MET A 115 -17.90 -8.12 3.97
C MET A 115 -16.64 -8.79 3.40
N PRO A 116 -16.69 -10.10 3.04
CA PRO A 116 -15.55 -10.79 2.47
C PRO A 116 -15.03 -10.04 1.24
N LEU A 117 -13.74 -9.68 1.22
CA LEU A 117 -13.14 -8.98 0.09
C LEU A 117 -13.36 -9.70 -1.24
N GLY A 118 -13.37 -11.04 -1.24
CA GLY A 118 -13.67 -11.84 -2.43
C GLY A 118 -15.05 -11.58 -3.05
N ARG A 119 -16.00 -10.98 -2.29
CA ARG A 119 -17.33 -10.56 -2.77
C ARG A 119 -17.42 -9.07 -3.10
N THR A 120 -16.42 -8.26 -2.76
CA THR A 120 -16.43 -6.79 -2.90
C THR A 120 -15.37 -6.25 -3.86
N LEU A 121 -14.27 -7.01 -4.06
CA LEU A 121 -13.09 -6.58 -4.81
C LEU A 121 -13.32 -6.42 -6.31
N PHE A 122 -14.38 -6.99 -6.86
CA PHE A 122 -14.59 -7.05 -8.30
C PHE A 122 -15.87 -6.33 -8.74
N GLY A 123 -15.82 -4.99 -8.70
CA GLY A 123 -16.53 -4.21 -9.71
C GLY A 123 -17.34 -2.99 -9.30
N GLN A 124 -17.60 -2.71 -8.01
CA GLN A 124 -18.58 -1.64 -7.67
C GLN A 124 -18.26 -0.71 -6.49
N HIS A 125 -17.18 -0.91 -5.72
CA HIS A 125 -16.99 -0.18 -4.44
C HIS A 125 -15.53 0.20 -4.11
N ILE A 126 -14.70 0.51 -5.10
CA ILE A 126 -13.35 1.06 -4.86
C ILE A 126 -13.15 2.31 -5.70
N THR A 127 -12.77 3.41 -5.06
CA THR A 127 -12.26 4.60 -5.76
C THR A 127 -10.74 4.55 -5.79
N MET A 128 -10.15 4.86 -6.95
CA MET A 128 -8.71 4.84 -7.16
C MET A 128 -8.21 6.17 -7.72
N SER A 129 -7.20 6.76 -7.08
CA SER A 129 -6.44 7.92 -7.57
C SER A 129 -4.96 7.55 -7.69
N ILE A 130 -4.30 7.91 -8.80
CA ILE A 130 -2.90 7.56 -9.06
C ILE A 130 -2.07 8.83 -9.31
N TYR A 131 -0.88 8.88 -8.72
CA TYR A 131 0.09 9.96 -8.89
C TYR A 131 1.46 9.38 -9.27
N GLY A 132 2.19 10.04 -10.17
CA GLY A 132 3.55 9.63 -10.57
C GLY A 132 3.63 8.56 -11.65
N ALA A 133 2.51 8.02 -12.13
CA ALA A 133 2.52 7.08 -13.23
C ALA A 133 3.05 7.76 -14.51
N LYS A 134 4.16 7.25 -15.06
CA LYS A 134 4.57 7.63 -16.42
C LYS A 134 3.42 7.30 -17.37
N LYS A 135 2.92 8.30 -18.11
CA LYS A 135 2.08 8.04 -19.28
C LYS A 135 2.85 7.08 -20.18
N ARG A 136 2.33 5.87 -20.38
CA ARG A 136 2.78 5.02 -21.48
C ARG A 136 2.47 5.81 -22.77
N LYS A 137 3.51 6.19 -23.50
CA LYS A 137 3.38 6.63 -24.90
C LYS A 137 2.98 5.43 -25.74
#